data_AF-A0A3B8WFG6-F1
#
_entry.id   AF-A0A3B8WFG6-F1
#
_cell.length_a   1.000
_cell.length_b   1.000
_cell.length_c   1.000
_cell.angle_alpha   90.00
_cell.angle_beta   90.00
_cell.angle_gamma   90.00
#
_symmetry.space_group_name_H-M   'P 1'
#
loop_
_entity.id
_entity.type
_entity.pdbx_description
1 polymer ?
#
loop_
_entity_poly.entity_id
_entity_poly.type
_entity_poly.pdbx_seq_one_letter_code
_entity_poly.pdbx_strand_id
1 'polypeptide(L)'
;ARAKAMKSPNDCRELTHLACLFMAQLNGASPETRLTPELAMELLDTADFWRRPDRFGVLLGTLACTLQSEPAHLVQQLELAAHRAQSVTPHPFLQKGIQGKALGEAIRKERVARITEALHLPE
;
A
#
# COMPACT_ATOMS: atom_id res chain seq x y z
N ALA A 1 6.40 9.09 21.49
CA ALA A 1 5.92 7.73 21.16
C ALA A 1 6.69 6.67 21.95
N ARG A 2 6.02 5.59 22.40
CA ARG A 2 6.59 4.52 23.25
C ARG A 2 7.87 3.88 22.69
N ALA A 3 7.94 3.62 21.38
CA ALA A 3 9.12 3.01 20.74
C ALA A 3 10.40 3.86 20.86
N LYS A 4 10.28 5.20 20.92
CA LYS A 4 11.43 6.09 21.17
C LYS A 4 11.93 5.98 22.61
N ALA A 5 11.01 5.89 23.58
CA ALA A 5 11.37 5.72 24.99
C ALA A 5 12.08 4.38 25.27
N MET A 6 11.72 3.34 24.51
CA MET A 6 12.34 2.01 24.54
C MET A 6 13.70 1.94 23.82
N LYS A 7 14.19 3.05 23.23
CA LYS A 7 15.40 3.07 22.38
C LYS A 7 15.36 2.01 21.25
N SER A 8 14.18 1.69 20.74
CA SER A 8 14.01 0.66 19.72
C SER A 8 14.77 1.04 18.43
N PRO A 9 15.30 0.07 17.67
CA PRO A 9 15.92 0.30 16.37
C PRO A 9 15.01 1.10 15.41
N ASN A 10 15.60 1.82 14.48
CA ASN A 10 14.86 2.69 13.54
C ASN A 10 13.76 1.92 12.80
N ASP A 11 14.07 0.70 12.36
CA ASP A 11 13.13 -0.13 11.61
C ASP A 11 11.92 -0.54 12.46
N CYS A 12 12.10 -0.83 13.74
CA CYS A 12 10.99 -1.10 14.65
C CYS A 12 10.11 0.13 14.86
N ARG A 13 10.73 1.33 14.96
CA ARG A 13 9.97 2.59 15.14
C ARG A 13 9.16 2.92 13.90
N GLU A 14 9.75 2.75 12.72
CA GLU A 14 9.09 2.99 11.44
C GLU A 14 7.93 2.01 11.22
N LEU A 15 8.18 0.71 11.42
CA LEU A 15 7.15 -0.32 11.31
C LEU A 15 5.99 -0.05 12.27
N THR A 16 6.28 0.31 13.52
CA THR A 16 5.24 0.64 14.51
C THR A 16 4.42 1.85 14.05
N HIS A 17 5.07 2.88 13.49
CA HIS A 17 4.37 4.06 13.00
C HIS A 17 3.43 3.71 11.84
N LEU A 18 3.92 2.99 10.84
CA LEU A 18 3.14 2.55 9.69
C LEU A 18 1.99 1.63 10.11
N ALA A 19 2.24 0.65 10.97
CA ALA A 19 1.22 -0.26 11.47
C ALA A 19 0.10 0.51 12.19
N CYS A 20 0.43 1.49 13.03
CA CYS A 20 -0.57 2.33 13.68
C CYS A 20 -1.40 3.16 12.69
N LEU A 21 -0.78 3.74 11.67
CA LEU A 21 -1.49 4.50 10.63
C LEU A 21 -2.45 3.61 9.85
N PHE A 22 -2.00 2.42 9.43
CA PHE A 22 -2.80 1.48 8.67
C PHE A 22 -3.94 0.92 9.50
N MET A 23 -3.67 0.55 10.76
CA MET A 23 -4.71 0.14 11.69
C MET A 23 -5.76 1.24 11.90
N ALA A 24 -5.38 2.52 11.98
CA ALA A 24 -6.35 3.61 12.12
C ALA A 24 -7.27 3.74 10.90
N GLN A 25 -6.81 3.37 9.70
CA GLN A 25 -7.62 3.41 8.47
C GLN A 25 -8.43 2.13 8.24
N LEU A 26 -7.93 0.97 8.68
CA LEU A 26 -8.53 -0.34 8.40
C LEU A 26 -9.37 -0.89 9.57
N ASN A 27 -9.15 -0.42 10.81
CA ASN A 27 -9.94 -0.87 11.95
C ASN A 27 -11.39 -0.39 11.86
N GLY A 28 -12.31 -1.25 12.30
CA GLY A 28 -13.75 -0.97 12.27
C GLY A 28 -14.38 -1.15 10.90
N ALA A 29 -13.62 -1.56 9.89
CA ALA A 29 -14.16 -2.04 8.63
C ALA A 29 -15.02 -3.30 8.86
N SER A 30 -16.19 -3.33 8.25
CA SER A 30 -17.05 -4.51 8.23
C SER A 30 -16.55 -5.54 7.19
N PRO A 31 -17.00 -6.81 7.24
CA PRO A 31 -16.56 -7.85 6.30
C PRO A 31 -16.87 -7.55 4.83
N GLU A 32 -17.90 -6.75 4.58
CA GLU A 32 -18.29 -6.28 3.25
C GLU A 32 -17.49 -5.06 2.77
N THR A 33 -16.68 -4.45 3.64
CA THR A 33 -15.80 -3.34 3.25
C THR A 33 -14.84 -3.81 2.16
N ARG A 34 -14.53 -2.94 1.22
CA ARG A 34 -13.58 -3.19 0.14
C ARG A 34 -12.66 -1.98 0.05
N LEU A 35 -11.37 -2.20 -0.18
CA LEU A 35 -10.46 -1.09 -0.46
C LEU A 35 -10.87 -0.42 -1.77
N THR A 36 -10.93 0.91 -1.75
CA THR A 36 -10.99 1.67 -3.00
C THR A 36 -9.60 1.74 -3.63
N PRO A 37 -9.49 1.82 -4.97
CA PRO A 37 -8.20 1.93 -5.64
C PRO A 37 -7.38 3.15 -5.18
N GLU A 38 -8.05 4.27 -4.90
CA GLU A 38 -7.45 5.50 -4.42
C GLU A 38 -6.87 5.32 -3.01
N LEU A 39 -7.63 4.72 -2.10
CA LEU A 39 -7.16 4.44 -0.74
C LEU A 39 -5.98 3.46 -0.74
N ALA A 40 -6.03 2.41 -1.56
CA ALA A 40 -4.91 1.50 -1.72
C ALA A 40 -3.66 2.22 -2.23
N MET A 41 -3.79 3.11 -3.22
CA MET A 41 -2.67 3.92 -3.72
C MET A 41 -2.10 4.84 -2.61
N GLU A 42 -2.95 5.49 -1.82
CA GLU A 42 -2.53 6.35 -0.70
C GLU A 42 -1.79 5.57 0.41
N LEU A 43 -2.26 4.37 0.73
CA LEU A 43 -1.59 3.48 1.68
C LEU A 43 -0.21 3.06 1.15
N LEU A 44 -0.09 2.72 -0.14
CA LEU A 44 1.19 2.37 -0.77
C LEU A 44 2.17 3.55 -0.78
N ASP A 45 1.69 4.77 -1.04
CA ASP A 45 2.50 5.98 -0.93
C ASP A 45 2.97 6.22 0.51
N THR A 46 2.06 6.06 1.49
CA THR A 46 2.35 6.22 2.92
C THR A 46 3.41 5.21 3.39
N ALA A 47 3.39 3.99 2.88
CA ALA A 47 4.39 2.96 3.18
C ALA A 47 5.73 3.15 2.45
N ASP A 48 5.89 4.21 1.64
CA ASP A 48 7.07 4.42 0.79
C ASP A 48 7.37 3.19 -0.11
N PHE A 49 6.30 2.51 -0.55
CA PHE A 49 6.38 1.21 -1.21
C PHE A 49 7.23 1.26 -2.50
N TRP A 50 7.15 2.36 -3.25
CA TRP A 50 7.84 2.49 -4.54
C TRP A 50 9.36 2.52 -4.43
N ARG A 51 9.86 2.94 -3.27
CA ARG A 51 11.29 3.08 -3.01
C ARG A 51 11.83 1.90 -2.20
N ARG A 52 10.97 1.25 -1.41
CA ARG A 52 11.33 0.21 -0.44
C ARG A 52 10.32 -0.96 -0.38
N PRO A 53 10.04 -1.62 -1.51
CA PRO A 53 9.02 -2.66 -1.56
C PRO A 53 9.35 -3.86 -0.66
N ASP A 54 10.64 -4.10 -0.39
CA ASP A 54 11.15 -5.14 0.49
C ASP A 54 10.60 -5.06 1.92
N ARG A 55 10.28 -3.86 2.41
CA ARG A 55 9.77 -3.65 3.78
C ARG A 55 8.28 -3.91 3.90
N PHE A 56 7.56 -3.92 2.80
CA PHE A 56 6.11 -3.96 2.80
C PHE A 56 5.57 -5.30 3.31
N GLY A 57 6.23 -6.42 2.99
CA GLY A 57 5.82 -7.74 3.49
C GLY A 57 5.82 -7.84 5.02
N VAL A 58 6.78 -7.18 5.70
CA VAL A 58 6.81 -7.14 7.18
C VAL A 58 5.63 -6.34 7.73
N LEU A 59 5.25 -5.23 7.05
CA LEU A 59 4.07 -4.46 7.41
C LEU A 59 2.78 -5.27 7.22
N LEU A 60 2.62 -5.94 6.08
CA LEU A 60 1.46 -6.80 5.81
C LEU A 60 1.33 -7.92 6.85
N GLY A 61 2.44 -8.61 7.17
CA GLY A 61 2.45 -9.64 8.22
C GLY A 61 2.11 -9.10 9.60
N THR A 62 2.60 -7.89 9.93
CA THR A 62 2.24 -7.21 11.19
C THR A 62 0.73 -6.94 11.23
N LEU A 63 0.18 -6.38 10.15
CA LEU A 63 -1.25 -6.06 10.05
C LEU A 63 -2.13 -7.30 10.13
N ALA A 64 -1.74 -8.40 9.47
CA ALA A 64 -2.45 -9.68 9.55
C ALA A 64 -2.52 -10.24 10.99
N CYS A 65 -1.55 -9.91 11.85
CA CYS A 65 -1.55 -10.31 13.27
C CYS A 65 -2.25 -9.31 14.20
N THR A 66 -2.32 -8.02 13.83
CA THR A 66 -2.82 -6.95 14.71
C THR A 66 -4.26 -6.53 14.44
N LEU A 67 -4.73 -6.68 13.20
CA LEU A 67 -6.13 -6.49 12.86
C LEU A 67 -6.92 -7.66 13.44
N GLN A 68 -8.13 -7.41 13.94
CA GLN A 68 -9.04 -8.49 14.37
C GLN A 68 -9.35 -9.41 13.17
N SER A 69 -9.95 -10.59 13.34
CA SER A 69 -10.10 -11.54 12.21
C SER A 69 -10.88 -11.01 11.00
N GLU A 70 -11.66 -9.93 11.15
CA GLU A 70 -12.55 -9.39 10.12
C GLU A 70 -11.86 -8.68 8.92
N PRO A 71 -10.79 -7.84 9.08
CA PRO A 71 -10.18 -7.14 7.95
C PRO A 71 -9.06 -7.92 7.25
N ALA A 72 -8.91 -9.23 7.49
CA ALA A 72 -7.87 -10.04 6.83
C ALA A 72 -7.95 -9.96 5.29
N HIS A 73 -9.17 -9.84 4.75
CA HIS A 73 -9.42 -9.64 3.33
C HIS A 73 -8.88 -8.29 2.82
N LEU A 74 -8.88 -7.22 3.62
CA LEU A 74 -8.33 -5.93 3.22
C LEU A 74 -6.80 -5.98 3.10
N VAL A 75 -6.12 -6.76 3.95
CA VAL A 75 -4.67 -6.98 3.85
C VAL A 75 -4.33 -7.72 2.56
N GLN A 76 -5.12 -8.74 2.19
CA GLN A 76 -4.97 -9.46 0.93
C GLN A 76 -5.23 -8.57 -0.29
N GLN A 77 -6.28 -7.74 -0.24
CA GLN A 77 -6.56 -6.75 -1.28
C GLN A 77 -5.41 -5.76 -1.45
N LEU A 78 -4.82 -5.30 -0.34
CA LEU A 78 -3.70 -4.37 -0.37
C LEU A 78 -2.43 -5.02 -0.95
N GLU A 79 -2.18 -6.28 -0.61
CA GLU A 79 -1.09 -7.07 -1.20
C GLU A 79 -1.28 -7.22 -2.73
N LEU A 80 -2.48 -7.59 -3.16
CA LEU A 80 -2.83 -7.71 -4.58
C LEU A 80 -2.67 -6.37 -5.32
N ALA A 81 -3.16 -5.28 -4.73
CA ALA A 81 -3.01 -3.92 -5.26
C ALA A 81 -1.53 -3.55 -5.42
N ALA A 82 -0.71 -3.81 -4.39
CA ALA A 82 0.73 -3.56 -4.41
C ALA A 82 1.41 -4.31 -5.57
N HIS A 83 1.10 -5.60 -5.71
CA HIS A 83 1.69 -6.44 -6.75
C HIS A 83 1.36 -5.94 -8.16
N ARG A 84 0.08 -5.60 -8.41
CA ARG A 84 -0.35 -5.09 -9.72
C ARG A 84 0.24 -3.72 -10.03
N ALA A 85 0.24 -2.80 -9.06
CA ALA A 85 0.79 -1.46 -9.25
C ALA A 85 2.32 -1.45 -9.42
N GLN A 86 3.04 -2.39 -8.79
CA GLN A 86 4.50 -2.51 -8.92
C GLN A 86 4.94 -2.82 -10.36
N SER A 87 4.09 -3.48 -11.16
CA SER A 87 4.36 -3.78 -12.56
C SER A 87 4.44 -2.55 -13.48
N VAL A 88 3.99 -1.38 -13.01
CA VAL A 88 3.99 -0.14 -13.79
C VAL A 88 5.40 0.46 -13.84
N THR A 89 6.01 0.40 -15.02
CA THR A 89 7.34 0.95 -15.30
C THR A 89 7.26 2.27 -16.07
N PRO A 90 8.27 3.16 -15.95
CA PRO A 90 8.27 4.46 -16.65
C PRO A 90 8.52 4.33 -18.16
N HIS A 91 9.08 3.22 -18.64
CA HIS A 91 9.57 3.08 -20.02
C HIS A 91 8.50 3.33 -21.10
N PRO A 92 7.27 2.78 -21.01
CA PRO A 92 6.23 3.01 -22.01
C PRO A 92 5.79 4.48 -22.11
N PHE A 93 5.88 5.24 -21.02
CA PHE A 93 5.52 6.66 -20.98
C PHE A 93 6.62 7.53 -21.58
N LEU A 94 7.88 7.21 -21.28
CA LEU A 94 9.04 7.88 -21.86
C LEU A 94 9.07 7.72 -23.39
N GLN A 95 8.74 6.53 -23.92
CA GLN A 95 8.62 6.28 -25.36
C GLN A 95 7.53 7.14 -26.02
N LYS A 96 6.48 7.49 -25.27
CA LYS A 96 5.42 8.42 -25.71
C LYS A 96 5.80 9.89 -25.56
N GLY A 97 7.04 10.19 -25.16
CA GLY A 97 7.54 11.56 -24.94
C GLY A 97 7.05 12.21 -23.65
N ILE A 98 6.42 11.47 -22.73
CA ILE A 98 5.91 12.01 -21.46
C ILE A 98 7.08 12.14 -20.47
N GLN A 99 7.26 13.33 -19.90
CA GLN A 99 8.41 13.63 -19.03
C GLN A 99 8.06 14.56 -17.86
N GLY A 100 8.98 14.69 -16.91
CA GLY A 100 8.84 15.61 -15.77
C GLY A 100 7.62 15.29 -14.91
N LYS A 101 6.90 16.33 -14.49
CA LYS A 101 5.70 16.19 -13.66
C LYS A 101 4.62 15.31 -14.32
N ALA A 102 4.44 15.44 -15.63
CA ALA A 102 3.47 14.67 -16.39
C ALA A 102 3.79 13.16 -16.39
N LEU A 103 5.07 12.78 -16.29
CA LEU A 103 5.47 11.37 -16.16
C LEU A 103 5.01 10.78 -14.83
N GLY A 104 5.20 11.52 -13.72
CA GLY A 104 4.73 11.10 -12.40
C GLY A 104 3.21 10.94 -12.36
N GLU A 105 2.47 11.89 -12.93
CA GLU A 105 1.01 11.83 -13.03
C GLU A 105 0.53 10.66 -13.88
N ALA A 106 1.18 10.40 -15.03
CA ALA A 106 0.85 9.27 -15.90
C ALA A 106 1.11 7.92 -15.22
N ILE A 107 2.24 7.77 -14.52
CA ILE A 107 2.55 6.56 -13.74
C ILE A 107 1.54 6.36 -12.61
N ARG A 108 1.20 7.43 -11.87
CA ARG A 108 0.17 7.36 -10.81
C ARG A 108 -1.16 6.90 -11.37
N LYS A 109 -1.62 7.51 -12.47
CA LYS A 109 -2.89 7.16 -13.12
C LYS A 109 -2.91 5.70 -13.57
N GLU A 110 -1.83 5.22 -14.16
CA GLU A 110 -1.72 3.82 -14.57
C GLU A 110 -1.75 2.88 -13.38
N ARG A 111 -1.03 3.18 -12.29
CA ARG A 111 -1.06 2.38 -11.06
C ARG A 111 -2.46 2.26 -10.50
N VAL A 112 -3.19 3.38 -10.39
CA VAL A 112 -4.58 3.36 -9.96
C VAL A 112 -5.42 2.48 -10.89
N ALA A 113 -5.28 2.60 -12.20
CA ALA A 113 -5.98 1.72 -13.15
C ALA A 113 -5.69 0.23 -12.93
N ARG A 114 -4.41 -0.15 -12.71
CA ARG A 114 -4.04 -1.54 -12.40
C ARG A 114 -4.62 -2.02 -11.07
N ILE A 115 -4.68 -1.15 -10.07
CA ILE A 115 -5.31 -1.47 -8.79
C ILE A 115 -6.82 -1.66 -8.98
N THR A 116 -7.48 -0.78 -9.73
CA THR A 116 -8.91 -0.89 -10.06
C THR A 116 -9.23 -2.21 -10.72
N GLU A 117 -8.44 -2.64 -11.71
CA GLU A 117 -8.59 -3.96 -12.33
C GLU A 117 -8.44 -5.07 -11.29
N ALA A 118 -7.40 -4.99 -10.46
CA ALA A 118 -7.09 -6.00 -9.45
C ALA A 118 -8.21 -6.22 -8.43
N LEU A 119 -8.84 -5.13 -7.98
CA LEU A 119 -9.85 -5.16 -6.93
C LEU A 119 -11.26 -5.47 -7.44
N HIS A 120 -11.50 -5.37 -8.75
CA HIS A 120 -12.78 -5.70 -9.39
C HIS A 120 -12.83 -7.11 -10.01
N LEU A 121 -11.68 -7.78 -10.17
CA LEU A 121 -11.64 -9.17 -10.62
C LEU A 121 -12.20 -10.10 -9.53
N PRO A 122 -13.25 -10.90 -9.80
CA PRO A 122 -13.61 -12.00 -8.91
C PRO A 122 -12.50 -13.05 -8.94
N GLU A 123 -12.13 -13.57 -7.77
CA GLU A 123 -11.16 -14.67 -7.61
C GLU A 123 -11.50 -15.91 -8.46
#